data_AF-A0A7C8U6V0-F1
#
_entry.id   AF-A0A7C8U6V0-F1
#
_cell.length_a   1.000
_cell.length_b   1.000
_cell.length_c   1.000
_cell.angle_alpha   90.00
_cell.angle_beta   90.00
_cell.angle_gamma   90.00
#
_symmetry.space_group_name_H-M   'P 1'
#
loop_
_entity.id
_entity.type
_entity.pdbx_description
1 polymer ?
#
loop_
_entity_poly.entity_id
_entity_poly.type
_entity_poly.pdbx_seq_one_letter_code
_entity_poly.pdbx_strand_id
1 'polypeptide(L)'
;MRLRIPAPVDTVKRFQHLIALMMSSQTKDQVTGEAMRRLQTELPGGLTLESILEVSPARLNELIGQVGFHNRKTEYIKKAAVVLRDKFDGDIPTEVEDMMSLDGVGPKMSYLLEQCAWNKSTGIGVDVHVHRIANMFKWVPQSSEPEVTRVYLQSWLPKELWREINWLLVGFGQSVCLPRGRRCDLCTLGPKSTGGNGMCKASIVVKNKAPTTPKKIKREVKIEEDEDGVVVKKEEEMTEESNWRVADPLGIDADADIKIKKEEMKEETETFPNEIPDIEDIVGRPRKNVKRKR
;
A
#
# COMPACT_ATOMS: atom_id res chain seq x y z
N MET A 1 -34.70 -28.80 13.96
CA MET A 1 -33.83 -28.73 12.76
C MET A 1 -34.29 -27.50 11.96
N ARG A 2 -33.67 -26.33 12.16
CA ARG A 2 -34.02 -25.12 11.38
C ARG A 2 -33.44 -25.32 9.97
N LEU A 3 -34.30 -25.29 8.96
CA LEU A 3 -33.90 -25.35 7.56
C LEU A 3 -32.92 -24.21 7.29
N ARG A 4 -31.71 -24.57 6.85
CA ARG A 4 -30.60 -23.65 6.57
C ARG A 4 -30.91 -22.93 5.26
N ILE A 5 -31.48 -21.74 5.32
CA ILE A 5 -31.63 -20.89 4.14
C ILE A 5 -30.22 -20.37 3.81
N PRO A 6 -29.67 -20.65 2.62
CA PRO A 6 -28.38 -20.11 2.23
C PRO A 6 -28.48 -18.58 2.18
N ALA A 7 -27.50 -17.89 2.78
CA ALA A 7 -27.45 -16.44 2.74
C ALA A 7 -27.45 -15.93 1.28
N PRO A 8 -28.10 -14.78 0.98
CA PRO A 8 -28.07 -14.21 -0.35
C PRO A 8 -26.63 -14.03 -0.86
N VAL A 9 -26.40 -14.25 -2.15
CA VAL A 9 -25.05 -14.19 -2.77
C VAL A 9 -24.34 -12.87 -2.47
N ASP A 10 -25.09 -11.77 -2.44
CA ASP A 10 -24.54 -10.44 -2.12
C ASP A 10 -24.08 -10.32 -0.67
N THR A 11 -24.77 -10.96 0.28
CA THR A 11 -24.40 -10.98 1.71
C THR A 11 -23.07 -11.68 1.90
N VAL A 12 -22.90 -12.84 1.26
CA VAL A 12 -21.64 -13.59 1.28
C VAL A 12 -20.51 -12.76 0.67
N LYS A 13 -20.77 -12.11 -0.47
CA LYS A 13 -19.79 -11.23 -1.10
C LYS A 13 -19.41 -10.08 -0.18
N ARG A 14 -20.35 -9.36 0.42
CA ARG A 14 -20.08 -8.26 1.38
C ARG A 14 -19.25 -8.72 2.57
N PHE A 15 -19.59 -9.88 3.14
CA PHE A 15 -18.79 -10.49 4.20
C PHE A 15 -17.35 -10.77 3.78
N GLN A 16 -17.14 -11.31 2.58
CA GLN A 16 -15.79 -11.54 2.04
C GLN A 16 -14.99 -10.24 1.88
N HIS A 17 -15.63 -9.12 1.52
CA HIS A 17 -14.96 -7.82 1.46
C HIS A 17 -14.50 -7.36 2.85
N LEU A 18 -15.33 -7.52 3.88
CA LEU A 18 -14.95 -7.22 5.26
C LEU A 18 -13.72 -8.04 5.68
N ILE A 19 -13.74 -9.36 5.48
CA ILE A 19 -12.64 -10.24 5.86
C ILE A 19 -11.35 -9.90 5.12
N ALA A 20 -11.43 -9.62 3.80
CA ALA A 20 -10.29 -9.17 3.03
C ALA A 20 -9.70 -7.85 3.58
N LEU A 21 -10.54 -6.87 3.91
CA LEU A 21 -10.11 -5.60 4.47
C LEU A 21 -9.44 -5.77 5.83
N MET A 22 -10.03 -6.55 6.74
CA MET A 22 -9.44 -6.82 8.06
C MET A 22 -8.06 -7.49 7.93
N MET A 23 -7.90 -8.42 6.99
CA MET A 23 -6.63 -9.09 6.73
C MET A 23 -5.60 -8.21 6.02
N SER A 24 -6.02 -7.26 5.18
CA SER A 24 -5.11 -6.39 4.40
C SER A 24 -4.23 -5.49 5.25
N SER A 25 -4.67 -5.15 6.47
CA SER A 25 -3.91 -4.24 7.35
C SER A 25 -2.51 -4.76 7.62
N GLN A 26 -1.48 -3.98 7.24
CA GLN A 26 -0.07 -4.35 7.43
C GLN A 26 0.28 -5.73 6.87
N THR A 27 -0.35 -6.14 5.76
CA THR A 27 -0.08 -7.39 5.06
C THR A 27 0.00 -7.10 3.56
N LYS A 28 0.87 -7.80 2.85
CA LYS A 28 1.00 -7.64 1.39
C LYS A 28 -0.22 -8.22 0.69
N ASP A 29 -0.66 -7.56 -0.38
CA ASP A 29 -1.88 -7.95 -1.11
C ASP A 29 -1.85 -9.40 -1.61
N GLN A 30 -0.67 -9.89 -2.05
CA GLN A 30 -0.48 -11.29 -2.46
C GLN A 30 -0.76 -12.28 -1.32
N VAL A 31 -0.29 -11.96 -0.11
CA VAL A 31 -0.49 -12.80 1.08
C VAL A 31 -1.96 -12.77 1.52
N THR A 32 -2.59 -11.60 1.46
CA THR A 32 -4.03 -11.46 1.73
C THR A 32 -4.87 -12.24 0.72
N GLY A 33 -4.52 -12.19 -0.57
CA GLY A 33 -5.19 -12.96 -1.62
C GLY A 33 -5.08 -14.46 -1.41
N GLU A 34 -3.90 -14.96 -1.03
CA GLU A 34 -3.72 -16.38 -0.73
C GLU A 34 -4.50 -16.80 0.52
N ALA A 35 -4.50 -15.99 1.58
CA ALA A 35 -5.30 -16.26 2.77
C ALA A 35 -6.81 -16.29 2.46
N MET A 36 -7.31 -15.37 1.62
CA MET A 36 -8.70 -15.37 1.16
C MET A 36 -9.03 -16.64 0.38
N ARG A 37 -8.14 -17.09 -0.52
CA ARG A 37 -8.32 -18.33 -1.28
C ARG A 37 -8.42 -19.53 -0.34
N ARG A 38 -7.49 -19.67 0.60
CA ARG A 38 -7.49 -20.75 1.59
C ARG A 38 -8.77 -20.77 2.42
N LEU A 39 -9.24 -19.62 2.90
CA LEU A 39 -10.52 -19.53 3.61
C LEU A 39 -11.70 -19.96 2.73
N GLN A 40 -11.73 -19.59 1.45
CA GLN A 40 -12.80 -19.97 0.53
C GLN A 40 -12.80 -21.47 0.20
N THR A 41 -11.63 -22.12 0.15
CA THR A 41 -11.52 -23.52 -0.28
C THR A 41 -11.46 -24.52 0.87
N GLU A 42 -10.86 -24.15 2.00
CA GLU A 42 -10.62 -25.06 3.13
C GLU A 42 -11.70 -24.99 4.22
N LEU A 43 -12.54 -23.93 4.25
CA LEU A 43 -13.67 -23.87 5.16
C LEU A 43 -14.86 -24.67 4.62
N PRO A 44 -15.55 -25.47 5.45
CA PRO A 44 -16.81 -26.10 5.06
C PRO A 44 -17.84 -25.05 4.65
N GLY A 45 -18.39 -25.13 3.44
CA GLY A 45 -19.34 -24.14 2.91
C GLY A 45 -18.71 -22.83 2.41
N GLY A 46 -17.37 -22.75 2.38
CA GLY A 46 -16.62 -21.59 1.90
C GLY A 46 -16.50 -20.46 2.93
N LEU A 47 -16.11 -19.27 2.45
CA LEU A 47 -15.98 -18.09 3.30
C LEU A 47 -17.33 -17.39 3.45
N THR A 48 -18.10 -17.85 4.44
CA THR A 48 -19.40 -17.29 4.86
C THR A 48 -19.36 -16.91 6.34
N LEU A 49 -20.37 -16.16 6.80
CA LEU A 49 -20.52 -15.80 8.20
C LEU A 49 -20.64 -17.05 9.08
N GLU A 50 -21.45 -18.01 8.65
CA GLU A 50 -21.70 -19.26 9.36
C GLU A 50 -20.41 -20.07 9.51
N SER A 51 -19.64 -20.22 8.43
CA SER A 51 -18.38 -20.95 8.45
C SER A 51 -17.37 -20.31 9.40
N ILE A 52 -17.32 -18.97 9.45
CA ILE A 52 -16.47 -18.25 10.42
C ILE A 52 -16.99 -18.38 11.85
N LEU A 53 -18.29 -18.45 12.08
CA LEU A 53 -18.86 -18.70 13.42
C LEU A 53 -18.57 -20.12 13.91
N GLU A 54 -18.68 -21.11 13.03
CA GLU A 54 -18.51 -22.54 13.32
C GLU A 54 -17.04 -22.95 13.49
N VAL A 55 -16.12 -22.40 12.69
CA VAL A 55 -14.70 -22.76 12.76
C VAL A 55 -14.07 -22.38 14.11
N SER A 56 -13.23 -23.26 14.64
CA SER A 56 -12.49 -22.98 15.88
C SER A 56 -11.49 -21.82 15.68
N PRO A 57 -11.24 -20.99 16.71
CA PRO A 57 -10.22 -19.94 16.61
C PRO A 57 -8.85 -20.46 16.21
N ALA A 58 -8.44 -21.64 16.71
CA ALA A 58 -7.18 -22.27 16.35
C ALA A 58 -7.09 -22.63 14.86
N ARG A 59 -8.15 -23.24 14.30
CA ARG A 59 -8.18 -23.57 12.86
C ARG A 59 -8.25 -22.32 11.99
N LEU A 60 -9.04 -21.32 12.38
CA LEU A 60 -9.07 -20.05 11.66
C LEU A 60 -7.68 -19.38 11.64
N ASN A 61 -7.00 -19.36 12.79
CA ASN A 61 -5.66 -18.82 12.92
C ASN A 61 -4.64 -19.52 12.03
N GLU A 62 -4.71 -20.85 11.93
CA GLU A 62 -3.88 -21.65 11.02
C GLU A 62 -4.11 -21.30 9.55
N LEU A 63 -5.37 -21.14 9.14
CA LEU A 63 -5.73 -20.77 7.77
C LEU A 63 -5.17 -19.39 7.37
N ILE A 64 -5.15 -18.45 8.31
CA ILE A 64 -4.63 -17.10 8.09
C ILE A 64 -3.19 -16.90 8.63
N GLY A 65 -2.47 -17.97 8.97
CA GLY A 65 -1.18 -17.88 9.68
C GLY A 65 -0.07 -17.11 8.94
N GLN A 66 -0.18 -16.99 7.63
CA GLN A 66 0.75 -16.19 6.80
C GLN A 66 0.47 -14.67 6.89
N VAL A 67 -0.71 -14.28 7.36
CA VAL A 67 -1.13 -12.88 7.49
C VAL A 67 -0.41 -12.23 8.67
N GLY A 68 0.09 -11.01 8.50
CA GLY A 68 0.74 -10.26 9.57
C GLY A 68 -0.25 -10.03 10.73
N PHE A 69 0.21 -10.23 11.97
CA PHE A 69 -0.63 -10.12 13.18
C PHE A 69 -1.85 -11.06 13.19
N HIS A 70 -1.74 -12.25 12.59
CA HIS A 70 -2.85 -13.21 12.47
C HIS A 70 -3.55 -13.52 13.80
N ASN A 71 -2.84 -13.66 14.93
CA ASN A 71 -3.45 -13.90 16.25
C ASN A 71 -4.53 -12.87 16.61
N ARG A 72 -4.19 -11.58 16.53
CA ARG A 72 -5.12 -10.50 16.83
C ARG A 72 -6.24 -10.40 15.80
N LYS A 73 -5.92 -10.67 14.52
CA LYS A 73 -6.92 -10.69 13.44
C LYS A 73 -7.92 -11.83 13.60
N THR A 74 -7.51 -13.01 14.06
CA THR A 74 -8.41 -14.12 14.39
C THR A 74 -9.45 -13.68 15.41
N GLU A 75 -9.01 -13.02 16.49
CA GLU A 75 -9.91 -12.51 17.52
C GLU A 75 -10.91 -11.50 16.94
N TYR A 76 -10.42 -10.53 16.16
CA TYR A 76 -11.26 -9.52 15.52
C TYR A 76 -12.28 -10.11 14.56
N ILE A 77 -11.87 -11.04 13.70
CA ILE A 77 -12.77 -11.71 12.76
C ILE A 77 -13.87 -12.46 13.51
N LYS A 78 -13.52 -13.22 14.56
CA LYS A 78 -14.51 -13.96 15.36
C LYS A 78 -15.49 -13.03 16.08
N LYS A 79 -15.00 -11.94 16.67
CA LYS A 79 -15.87 -10.96 17.33
C LYS A 79 -16.77 -10.22 16.35
N ALA A 80 -16.24 -9.79 15.22
CA ALA A 80 -17.01 -9.14 14.16
C ALA A 80 -18.14 -10.07 13.68
N ALA A 81 -17.85 -11.35 13.44
CA ALA A 81 -18.86 -12.33 13.04
C ALA A 81 -20.00 -12.47 14.07
N VAL A 82 -19.68 -12.48 15.37
CA VAL A 82 -20.68 -12.51 16.44
C VAL A 82 -21.54 -11.24 16.42
N VAL A 83 -20.92 -10.07 16.30
CA VAL A 83 -21.64 -8.79 16.24
C VAL A 83 -22.57 -8.70 15.03
N LEU A 84 -22.11 -9.15 13.85
CA LEU A 84 -22.92 -9.17 12.63
C LEU A 84 -24.16 -10.05 12.81
N ARG A 85 -23.98 -11.26 13.36
CA ARG A 85 -25.10 -12.18 13.65
C ARG A 85 -26.09 -11.58 14.65
N ASP A 86 -25.60 -10.98 15.72
CA ASP A 86 -26.44 -10.59 16.86
C ASP A 86 -27.11 -9.22 16.68
N LYS A 87 -26.49 -8.28 15.96
CA LYS A 87 -26.96 -6.89 15.83
C LYS A 87 -27.37 -6.48 14.43
N PHE A 88 -26.86 -7.15 13.40
CA PHE A 88 -27.01 -6.72 12.00
C PHE A 88 -27.62 -7.82 11.11
N ASP A 89 -28.39 -8.74 11.70
CA ASP A 89 -29.09 -9.82 11.01
C ASP A 89 -28.20 -10.66 10.07
N GLY A 90 -26.91 -10.76 10.40
CA GLY A 90 -25.92 -11.52 9.65
C GLY A 90 -25.35 -10.84 8.40
N ASP A 91 -25.62 -9.55 8.17
CA ASP A 91 -25.06 -8.78 7.06
C ASP A 91 -24.19 -7.61 7.54
N ILE A 92 -23.40 -7.04 6.63
CA ILE A 92 -22.60 -5.84 6.87
C ILE A 92 -23.53 -4.64 7.09
N PRO A 93 -23.29 -3.76 8.08
CA PRO A 93 -24.10 -2.55 8.25
C PRO A 93 -24.05 -1.65 7.01
N THR A 94 -25.06 -0.80 6.79
CA THR A 94 -25.04 0.16 5.66
C THR A 94 -24.35 1.47 6.01
N GLU A 95 -24.37 1.86 7.29
CA GLU A 95 -23.81 3.10 7.78
C GLU A 95 -22.36 2.93 8.26
N VAL A 96 -21.52 3.94 7.99
CA VAL A 96 -20.07 3.90 8.28
C VAL A 96 -19.81 3.81 9.79
N GLU A 97 -20.61 4.48 10.59
CA GLU A 97 -20.57 4.51 12.04
C GLU A 97 -20.79 3.12 12.65
N ASP A 98 -21.72 2.36 12.07
CA ASP A 98 -21.99 0.99 12.49
C ASP A 98 -20.87 0.04 12.05
N MET A 99 -20.29 0.24 10.86
CA MET A 99 -19.11 -0.52 10.43
C MET A 99 -17.90 -0.27 11.35
N MET A 100 -17.70 0.98 11.81
CA MET A 100 -16.65 1.33 12.77
C MET A 100 -16.86 0.71 14.16
N SER A 101 -18.08 0.24 14.47
CA SER A 101 -18.34 -0.49 15.72
C SER A 101 -17.75 -1.90 15.74
N LEU A 102 -17.35 -2.43 14.58
CA LEU A 102 -16.73 -3.74 14.45
C LEU A 102 -15.26 -3.69 14.92
N ASP A 103 -14.90 -4.60 15.82
CA ASP A 103 -13.54 -4.70 16.35
C ASP A 103 -12.50 -4.83 15.22
N GLY A 104 -11.55 -3.91 15.18
CA GLY A 104 -10.48 -3.88 14.17
C GLY A 104 -10.85 -3.14 12.87
N VAL A 105 -12.05 -2.59 12.75
CA VAL A 105 -12.49 -1.77 11.62
C VAL A 105 -12.40 -0.29 12.01
N GLY A 106 -11.52 0.45 11.34
CA GLY A 106 -11.36 1.89 11.53
C GLY A 106 -12.06 2.74 10.47
N PRO A 107 -11.93 4.09 10.52
CA PRO A 107 -12.55 5.00 9.56
C PRO A 107 -12.20 4.67 8.10
N LYS A 108 -10.90 4.49 7.79
CA LYS A 108 -10.44 4.06 6.45
C LYS A 108 -11.18 2.81 5.97
N MET A 109 -11.21 1.77 6.80
CA MET A 109 -11.79 0.49 6.40
C MET A 109 -13.28 0.58 6.19
N SER A 110 -13.97 1.40 6.99
CA SER A 110 -15.42 1.58 6.89
C SER A 110 -15.81 2.26 5.58
N TYR A 111 -15.13 3.34 5.18
CA TYR A 111 -15.39 3.96 3.87
C TYR A 111 -15.08 3.03 2.69
N LEU A 112 -13.97 2.27 2.75
CA LEU A 112 -13.64 1.29 1.71
C LEU A 112 -14.64 0.14 1.66
N LEU A 113 -15.11 -0.32 2.82
CA LEU A 113 -16.11 -1.37 2.92
C LEU A 113 -17.44 -0.88 2.35
N GLU A 114 -17.88 0.33 2.67
CA GLU A 114 -19.08 0.95 2.10
C GLU A 114 -19.03 0.98 0.56
N GLN A 115 -17.91 1.46 0.00
CA GLN A 115 -17.70 1.55 -1.44
C GLN A 115 -17.77 0.20 -2.14
N CYS A 116 -17.20 -0.84 -1.53
CA CYS A 116 -17.16 -2.18 -2.12
C CYS A 116 -18.42 -3.01 -1.87
N ALA A 117 -19.05 -2.84 -0.70
CA ALA A 117 -20.21 -3.62 -0.27
C ALA A 117 -21.53 -3.06 -0.79
N TRP A 118 -21.66 -1.73 -0.82
CA TRP A 118 -22.91 -1.02 -1.09
C TRP A 118 -22.87 -0.13 -2.31
N ASN A 119 -21.70 0.01 -2.95
CA ASN A 119 -21.50 0.93 -4.07
C ASN A 119 -21.89 2.38 -3.72
N LYS A 120 -21.74 2.74 -2.43
CA LYS A 120 -21.96 4.09 -1.89
C LYS A 120 -20.62 4.70 -1.51
N SER A 121 -20.50 6.03 -1.61
CA SER A 121 -19.27 6.73 -1.26
C SER A 121 -19.60 7.96 -0.42
N THR A 122 -19.87 7.75 0.86
CA THR A 122 -20.07 8.85 1.82
C THR A 122 -18.75 9.50 2.22
N GLY A 123 -17.62 8.81 2.01
CA GLY A 123 -16.32 9.41 2.19
C GLY A 123 -15.14 8.71 1.54
N ILE A 124 -13.95 9.27 1.77
CA ILE A 124 -12.70 8.81 1.18
C ILE A 124 -11.94 7.97 2.20
N GLY A 125 -11.65 6.71 1.85
CA GLY A 125 -10.74 5.88 2.62
C GLY A 125 -9.30 6.37 2.45
N VAL A 126 -8.76 7.11 3.42
CA VAL A 126 -7.37 7.59 3.38
C VAL A 126 -6.45 6.56 4.02
N ASP A 127 -5.42 6.14 3.28
CA ASP A 127 -4.38 5.26 3.78
C ASP A 127 -3.00 5.91 3.77
N VAL A 128 -1.96 5.14 4.11
CA VAL A 128 -0.59 5.65 4.15
C VAL A 128 -0.08 6.14 2.79
N HIS A 129 -0.58 5.60 1.68
CA HIS A 129 -0.20 6.03 0.33
C HIS A 129 -0.91 7.33 -0.02
N VAL A 130 -2.23 7.37 0.10
CA VAL A 130 -3.05 8.56 -0.15
C VAL A 130 -2.56 9.72 0.72
N HIS A 131 -2.39 9.49 2.02
CA HIS A 131 -1.92 10.49 2.97
C HIS A 131 -0.53 11.02 2.60
N ARG A 132 0.44 10.13 2.33
CA ARG A 132 1.81 10.53 1.94
C ARG A 132 1.80 11.33 0.65
N ILE A 133 1.11 10.84 -0.37
CA ILE A 133 1.11 11.46 -1.70
C ILE A 133 0.38 12.80 -1.68
N ALA A 134 -0.78 12.89 -1.03
CA ALA A 134 -1.51 14.15 -0.89
C ALA A 134 -0.68 15.22 -0.16
N ASN A 135 -0.02 14.87 0.95
CA ASN A 135 0.90 15.77 1.65
C ASN A 135 2.08 16.18 0.77
N MET A 136 2.64 15.23 0.02
CA MET A 136 3.81 15.47 -0.83
C MET A 136 3.46 16.37 -2.03
N PHE A 137 2.30 16.19 -2.64
CA PHE A 137 1.79 17.02 -3.74
C PHE A 137 1.20 18.35 -3.27
N LYS A 138 1.13 18.58 -1.95
CA LYS A 138 0.54 19.79 -1.36
C LYS A 138 -0.95 19.95 -1.71
N TRP A 139 -1.63 18.83 -1.92
CA TRP A 139 -3.09 18.78 -2.06
C TRP A 139 -3.81 19.04 -0.74
N VAL A 140 -3.10 18.89 0.37
CA VAL A 140 -3.57 19.11 1.72
C VAL A 140 -2.49 19.87 2.51
N PRO A 141 -2.88 20.62 3.57
CA PRO A 141 -1.95 21.17 4.54
C PRO A 141 -1.09 20.06 5.15
N GLN A 142 0.16 20.38 5.52
CA GLN A 142 1.03 19.39 6.15
C GLN A 142 0.41 18.92 7.48
N SER A 143 0.14 17.62 7.56
CA SER A 143 -0.45 17.00 8.74
C SER A 143 0.08 15.58 8.91
N SER A 144 0.24 15.14 10.17
CA SER A 144 0.47 13.73 10.52
C SER A 144 -0.81 12.90 10.59
N GLU A 145 -1.96 13.57 10.60
CA GLU A 145 -3.25 12.94 10.86
C GLU A 145 -3.97 12.61 9.53
N PRO A 146 -4.24 11.32 9.24
CA PRO A 146 -4.94 10.92 8.02
C PRO A 146 -6.35 11.51 7.90
N GLU A 147 -7.04 11.73 9.01
CA GLU A 147 -8.39 12.32 9.02
C GLU A 147 -8.38 13.76 8.49
N VAL A 148 -7.33 14.54 8.77
CA VAL A 148 -7.17 15.89 8.20
C VAL A 148 -7.05 15.81 6.68
N THR A 149 -6.30 14.83 6.17
CA THR A 149 -6.21 14.60 4.73
C THR A 149 -7.57 14.23 4.13
N ARG A 150 -8.35 13.38 4.81
CA ARG A 150 -9.68 12.97 4.33
C ARG A 150 -10.60 14.17 4.17
N VAL A 151 -10.78 14.95 5.23
CA VAL A 151 -11.71 16.10 5.20
C VAL A 151 -11.28 17.12 4.16
N TYR A 152 -9.98 17.38 4.05
CA TYR A 152 -9.49 18.32 3.06
C TYR A 152 -9.62 17.81 1.63
N LEU A 153 -9.35 16.53 1.35
CA LEU A 153 -9.61 15.98 0.02
C LEU A 153 -11.11 16.06 -0.33
N GLN A 154 -11.99 15.79 0.64
CA GLN A 154 -13.45 15.89 0.43
C GLN A 154 -13.95 17.31 0.16
N SER A 155 -13.21 18.35 0.57
CA SER A 155 -13.67 19.74 0.39
C SER A 155 -13.56 20.24 -1.05
N TRP A 156 -12.68 19.64 -1.87
CA TRP A 156 -12.44 20.12 -3.23
C TRP A 156 -12.44 19.00 -4.30
N LEU A 157 -12.20 17.74 -3.94
CA LEU A 157 -12.18 16.65 -4.91
C LEU A 157 -13.63 16.32 -5.34
N PRO A 158 -13.94 16.28 -6.65
CA PRO A 158 -15.24 15.85 -7.15
C PRO A 158 -15.66 14.48 -6.58
N LYS A 159 -16.94 14.34 -6.18
CA LYS A 159 -17.46 13.15 -5.48
C LYS A 159 -17.31 11.87 -6.30
N GLU A 160 -17.35 11.99 -7.62
CA GLU A 160 -17.21 10.92 -8.59
C GLU A 160 -15.84 10.24 -8.46
N LEU A 161 -14.82 10.99 -8.06
CA LEU A 161 -13.44 10.52 -7.91
C LEU A 161 -13.15 9.92 -6.52
N TRP A 162 -14.07 10.03 -5.56
CA TRP A 162 -13.83 9.57 -4.17
C TRP A 162 -13.63 8.07 -4.06
N ARG A 163 -14.28 7.31 -4.94
CA ARG A 163 -14.07 5.86 -5.07
C ARG A 163 -12.72 5.54 -5.69
N GLU A 164 -12.28 6.36 -6.65
CA GLU A 164 -11.13 6.06 -7.50
C GLU A 164 -9.80 6.42 -6.89
N ILE A 165 -9.78 7.52 -6.13
CA ILE A 165 -8.55 8.10 -5.61
C ILE A 165 -7.73 7.14 -4.75
N ASN A 166 -8.38 6.27 -3.95
CA ASN A 166 -7.65 5.36 -3.07
C ASN A 166 -6.81 4.36 -3.87
N TRP A 167 -7.44 3.51 -4.68
CA TRP A 167 -6.72 2.46 -5.40
C TRP A 167 -5.76 3.03 -6.45
N LEU A 168 -6.10 4.17 -7.07
CA LEU A 168 -5.21 4.88 -7.97
C LEU A 168 -3.91 5.32 -7.26
N LEU A 169 -4.01 6.00 -6.12
CA LEU A 169 -2.84 6.47 -5.38
C LEU A 169 -2.08 5.33 -4.67
N VAL A 170 -2.78 4.27 -4.24
CA VAL A 170 -2.14 3.07 -3.70
C VAL A 170 -1.30 2.40 -4.78
N GLY A 171 -1.88 2.10 -5.95
CA GLY A 171 -1.16 1.49 -7.06
C GLY A 171 0.00 2.36 -7.54
N PHE A 172 -0.23 3.67 -7.70
CA PHE A 172 0.83 4.62 -8.04
C PHE A 172 1.94 4.69 -6.97
N GLY A 173 1.56 4.67 -5.69
CA GLY A 173 2.48 4.75 -4.56
C GLY A 173 3.25 3.46 -4.26
N GLN A 174 2.79 2.32 -4.76
CA GLN A 174 3.46 1.02 -4.72
C GLN A 174 4.34 0.77 -5.95
N SER A 175 4.01 1.34 -7.10
CA SER A 175 4.74 1.11 -8.36
C SER A 175 5.71 2.25 -8.70
N VAL A 176 5.28 3.51 -8.69
CA VAL A 176 6.08 4.63 -9.21
C VAL A 176 6.59 5.51 -8.07
N CYS A 177 5.69 6.03 -7.25
CA CYS A 177 6.00 7.00 -6.22
C CYS A 177 6.29 6.35 -4.86
N LEU A 178 7.32 5.50 -4.83
CA LEU A 178 7.72 4.71 -3.67
C LEU A 178 8.07 5.60 -2.45
N PRO A 179 7.82 5.15 -1.21
CA PRO A 179 8.20 5.93 -0.02
C PRO A 179 9.71 6.17 0.09
N ARG A 180 10.54 5.26 -0.44
CA ARG A 180 12.00 5.43 -0.61
C ARG A 180 12.37 5.07 -2.05
N GLY A 181 13.29 5.82 -2.65
CA GLY A 181 13.73 5.58 -4.03
C GLY A 181 12.62 5.81 -5.07
N ARG A 182 11.94 6.96 -5.01
CA ARG A 182 10.89 7.33 -5.97
C ARG A 182 11.40 7.24 -7.42
N ARG A 183 10.65 6.57 -8.29
CA ARG A 183 10.95 6.44 -9.72
C ARG A 183 10.45 7.65 -10.50
N CYS A 184 10.96 8.83 -10.17
CA CYS A 184 10.53 10.10 -10.78
C CYS A 184 10.90 10.21 -12.26
N ASP A 185 11.83 9.40 -12.72
CA ASP A 185 12.20 9.20 -14.12
C ASP A 185 11.11 8.49 -14.94
N LEU A 186 10.33 7.60 -14.32
CA LEU A 186 9.19 6.91 -14.92
C LEU A 186 7.85 7.62 -14.67
N CYS A 187 7.85 8.64 -13.82
CA CYS A 187 6.63 9.34 -13.42
C CYS A 187 6.15 10.30 -14.52
N THR A 188 4.87 10.25 -14.88
CA THR A 188 4.24 11.19 -15.83
C THR A 188 4.17 12.63 -15.31
N LEU A 189 4.28 12.80 -13.99
CA LEU A 189 4.39 14.13 -13.34
C LEU A 189 5.84 14.57 -13.13
N GLY A 190 6.81 13.74 -13.55
CA GLY A 190 8.24 13.99 -13.39
C GLY A 190 8.78 15.04 -14.38
N PRO A 191 10.01 15.54 -14.18
CA PRO A 191 10.61 16.53 -15.07
C PRO A 191 10.82 16.00 -16.49
N LYS A 192 11.18 14.72 -16.65
CA LYS A 192 11.43 14.11 -17.98
C LYS A 192 10.18 14.09 -18.86
N SER A 193 9.03 13.75 -18.28
CA SER A 193 7.74 13.62 -18.97
C SER A 193 7.06 14.97 -19.25
N THR A 194 7.48 16.03 -18.57
CA THR A 194 6.89 17.38 -18.68
C THR A 194 7.82 18.39 -19.35
N GLY A 195 8.75 17.91 -20.18
CA GLY A 195 9.67 18.78 -20.94
C GLY A 195 10.64 19.59 -20.07
N GLY A 196 10.91 19.14 -18.84
CA GLY A 196 11.87 19.76 -17.92
C GLY A 196 11.24 20.60 -16.80
N ASN A 197 9.96 20.99 -16.91
CA ASN A 197 9.32 21.88 -15.94
C ASN A 197 8.75 21.18 -14.69
N GLY A 198 8.56 19.85 -14.72
CA GLY A 198 8.19 19.01 -13.58
C GLY A 198 6.89 19.44 -12.89
N MET A 199 5.75 18.86 -13.26
CA MET A 199 4.47 19.14 -12.57
C MET A 199 4.52 18.77 -11.07
N CYS A 200 5.33 17.79 -10.70
CA CYS A 200 5.54 17.40 -9.31
C CYS A 200 6.72 18.16 -8.67
N LYS A 201 6.40 19.08 -7.75
CA LYS A 201 7.38 19.81 -6.91
C LYS A 201 8.24 18.91 -6.01
N ALA A 202 7.77 17.70 -5.71
CA ALA A 202 8.49 16.71 -4.91
C ALA A 202 9.33 15.72 -5.74
N SER A 203 9.42 15.95 -7.05
CA SER A 203 10.22 15.12 -7.93
C SER A 203 11.70 15.16 -7.54
N ILE A 204 12.35 14.00 -7.58
CA ILE A 204 13.78 13.89 -7.38
C ILE A 204 14.46 13.76 -8.74
N VAL A 205 15.37 14.69 -9.05
CA VAL A 205 16.24 14.54 -10.21
C VAL A 205 17.39 13.63 -9.77
N VAL A 206 17.35 12.37 -10.21
CA VAL A 206 18.49 11.48 -10.04
C VAL A 206 19.61 12.01 -10.93
N LYS A 207 20.55 12.75 -10.33
CA LYS A 207 21.83 13.05 -10.98
C LYS A 207 22.61 11.75 -10.98
N ASN A 208 22.76 11.10 -12.12
CA ASN A 208 23.69 9.98 -12.27
C ASN A 208 25.06 10.45 -11.76
N LYS A 209 25.52 9.95 -10.61
CA LYS A 209 26.91 10.13 -10.22
C LYS A 209 27.73 9.37 -11.26
N ALA A 210 28.64 10.06 -11.93
CA ALA A 210 29.63 9.44 -12.79
C ALA A 210 30.33 8.29 -12.02
N PRO A 211 30.67 7.18 -12.69
CA PRO A 211 31.38 6.09 -12.04
C PRO A 211 32.67 6.62 -11.40
N THR A 212 32.80 6.47 -10.09
CA THR A 212 34.03 6.78 -9.36
C THR A 212 35.16 5.90 -9.89
N THR A 213 36.25 6.53 -10.33
CA THR A 213 37.48 5.93 -10.87
C THR A 213 37.98 4.72 -10.07
N PRO A 214 38.51 3.66 -10.73
CA PRO A 214 38.93 2.44 -10.06
C PRO A 214 40.22 2.61 -9.22
N LYS A 215 40.32 1.81 -8.16
CA LYS A 215 41.39 1.79 -7.14
C LYS A 215 42.76 1.38 -7.73
N LYS A 216 43.84 2.01 -7.25
CA LYS A 216 45.25 1.71 -7.59
C LYS A 216 45.68 0.33 -7.08
N ILE A 217 46.33 -0.45 -7.94
CA ILE A 217 46.99 -1.73 -7.62
C ILE A 217 48.38 -1.42 -7.03
N LYS A 218 48.74 -2.02 -5.88
CA LYS A 218 50.12 -2.06 -5.37
C LYS A 218 50.68 -3.47 -5.60
N ARG A 219 51.91 -3.56 -6.11
CA ARG A 219 52.68 -4.81 -6.24
C ARG A 219 53.83 -4.78 -5.23
N GLU A 220 53.97 -5.83 -4.42
CA GLU A 220 55.18 -6.08 -3.61
C GLU A 220 55.71 -7.48 -3.95
N VAL A 221 57.03 -7.59 -4.10
CA VAL A 221 57.75 -8.83 -4.39
C VAL A 221 58.52 -9.23 -3.13
N LYS A 222 58.31 -10.44 -2.62
CA LYS A 222 59.16 -11.05 -1.60
C LYS A 222 59.98 -12.18 -2.23
N ILE A 223 61.27 -12.24 -1.88
CA ILE A 223 62.22 -13.27 -2.32
C ILE A 223 62.67 -14.00 -1.05
N GLU A 224 62.51 -15.31 -1.02
CA GLU A 224 63.08 -16.20 0.02
C GLU A 224 63.85 -17.33 -0.70
N GLU A 225 64.97 -17.76 -0.12
CA GLU A 225 65.87 -18.79 -0.64
C GLU A 225 65.75 -20.07 0.21
N ASP A 226 65.54 -21.22 -0.44
CA ASP A 226 65.59 -22.55 0.19
C ASP A 226 66.92 -23.27 -0.12
N GLU A 227 67.39 -24.13 0.79
CA GLU A 227 68.76 -24.69 0.87
C GLU A 227 69.22 -25.60 -0.31
N ASP A 228 68.38 -25.89 -1.30
CA ASP A 228 68.75 -26.70 -2.48
C ASP A 228 68.85 -25.88 -3.79
N GLY A 229 68.90 -24.55 -3.71
CA GLY A 229 69.38 -23.70 -4.82
C GLY A 229 68.43 -23.57 -6.03
N VAL A 230 67.13 -23.83 -5.87
CA VAL A 230 66.13 -23.58 -6.92
C VAL A 230 65.31 -22.33 -6.57
N VAL A 231 65.41 -21.29 -7.41
CA VAL A 231 64.63 -20.04 -7.28
C VAL A 231 63.20 -20.26 -7.77
N VAL A 232 62.20 -20.12 -6.89
CA VAL A 232 60.79 -20.10 -7.28
C VAL A 232 60.24 -18.67 -7.13
N LYS A 233 59.85 -18.05 -8.25
CA LYS A 233 59.09 -16.78 -8.25
C LYS A 233 57.60 -17.10 -8.15
N LYS A 234 56.91 -16.52 -7.15
CA LYS A 234 55.45 -16.56 -7.10
C LYS A 234 54.90 -15.14 -7.20
N GLU A 235 54.17 -14.86 -8.28
CA GLU A 235 53.37 -13.64 -8.45
C GLU A 235 51.95 -13.93 -7.97
N GLU A 236 51.43 -13.13 -7.02
CA GLU A 236 50.01 -13.16 -6.67
C GLU A 236 49.37 -11.80 -7.00
N GLU A 237 48.52 -11.79 -8.02
CA GLU A 237 47.58 -10.70 -8.32
C GLU A 237 46.28 -10.95 -7.55
N MET A 238 45.87 -10.02 -6.68
CA MET A 238 44.51 -10.00 -6.15
C MET A 238 43.72 -8.84 -6.76
N THR A 239 42.64 -9.19 -7.45
CA THR A 239 41.56 -8.27 -7.83
C THR A 239 40.27 -8.70 -7.11
N GLU A 240 39.69 -7.83 -6.28
CA GLU A 240 38.33 -8.02 -5.77
C GLU A 240 37.34 -7.49 -6.82
N GLU A 241 36.64 -8.40 -7.51
CA GLU A 241 35.49 -8.05 -8.35
C GLU A 241 34.23 -7.91 -7.48
N SER A 242 33.74 -6.68 -7.30
CA SER A 242 32.39 -6.46 -6.78
C SER A 242 31.39 -6.41 -7.95
N ASN A 243 30.80 -7.55 -8.28
CA ASN A 243 29.71 -7.63 -9.26
C ASN A 243 28.36 -7.40 -8.55
N TRP A 244 27.81 -6.19 -8.63
CA TRP A 244 26.40 -5.95 -8.29
C TRP A 244 25.65 -5.65 -9.58
N ARG A 245 24.83 -6.61 -10.03
CA ARG A 245 23.78 -6.36 -11.03
C ARG A 245 22.52 -5.95 -10.28
N VAL A 246 21.97 -4.77 -10.58
CA VAL A 246 20.55 -4.51 -10.26
C VAL A 246 19.75 -5.30 -11.28
N ALA A 247 19.14 -6.40 -10.86
CA ALA A 247 18.18 -7.09 -11.69
C ALA A 247 16.94 -6.19 -11.89
N ASP A 248 16.54 -5.99 -13.14
CA ASP A 248 15.21 -5.46 -13.47
C ASP A 248 14.16 -6.46 -12.94
N PRO A 249 13.26 -6.07 -12.02
CA PRO A 249 12.25 -6.96 -11.46
C PRO A 249 11.18 -7.40 -12.49
N LEU A 250 11.15 -6.80 -13.68
CA LEU A 250 10.12 -7.05 -14.69
C LEU A 250 10.64 -7.79 -15.94
N GLY A 251 11.95 -8.00 -16.08
CA GLY A 251 12.52 -8.83 -17.15
C GLY A 251 12.15 -8.39 -18.56
N ILE A 252 12.07 -7.08 -18.82
CA ILE A 252 11.77 -6.54 -20.16
C ILE A 252 13.08 -6.04 -20.76
N ASP A 253 13.57 -6.76 -21.77
CA ASP A 253 14.74 -6.34 -22.55
C ASP A 253 14.48 -4.98 -23.21
N ALA A 254 15.40 -4.04 -23.01
CA ALA A 254 15.25 -2.63 -23.37
C ALA A 254 15.31 -2.32 -24.88
N ASP A 255 15.40 -3.33 -25.74
CA ASP A 255 15.63 -3.18 -27.18
C ASP A 255 14.43 -3.56 -28.09
N ALA A 256 13.21 -3.58 -27.54
CA ALA A 256 12.00 -3.78 -28.35
C ALA A 256 11.46 -2.43 -28.89
N ASP A 257 11.74 -2.14 -30.16
CA ASP A 257 11.19 -1.02 -30.91
C ASP A 257 9.65 -1.09 -31.00
N ILE A 258 8.93 -0.26 -30.24
CA ILE A 258 7.48 -0.08 -30.35
C ILE A 258 7.19 1.26 -31.04
N LYS A 259 6.74 1.20 -32.30
CA LYS A 259 6.25 2.37 -33.07
C LYS A 259 4.81 2.68 -32.68
N ILE A 260 4.55 3.84 -32.07
CA ILE A 260 3.19 4.34 -31.80
C ILE A 260 2.89 5.54 -32.70
N LYS A 261 1.79 5.45 -33.45
CA LYS A 261 1.22 6.55 -34.27
C LYS A 261 0.59 7.60 -33.37
N LYS A 262 0.84 8.88 -33.66
CA LYS A 262 0.19 10.02 -32.99
C LYS A 262 -1.19 10.27 -33.62
N GLU A 263 -2.23 10.35 -32.79
CA GLU A 263 -3.47 11.07 -33.09
C GLU A 263 -3.69 12.11 -31.98
N GLU A 264 -4.11 13.30 -32.38
CA GLU A 264 -4.23 14.51 -31.54
C GLU A 264 -5.53 14.50 -30.73
N MET A 265 -5.46 14.82 -29.44
CA MET A 265 -6.62 15.13 -28.59
C MET A 265 -6.48 16.54 -28.01
N LYS A 266 -7.57 17.31 -28.13
CA LYS A 266 -7.70 18.72 -27.76
C LYS A 266 -7.80 18.89 -26.24
N GLU A 267 -7.21 19.97 -25.75
CA GLU A 267 -7.10 20.38 -24.35
C GLU A 267 -8.27 21.32 -24.00
N GLU A 268 -9.10 20.96 -23.03
CA GLU A 268 -10.05 21.87 -22.37
C GLU A 268 -9.60 22.07 -20.92
N THR A 269 -9.48 23.34 -20.51
CA THR A 269 -8.97 23.76 -19.21
C THR A 269 -10.12 24.34 -18.37
N GLU A 270 -10.48 23.66 -17.28
CA GLU A 270 -11.39 24.21 -16.26
C GLU A 270 -10.60 24.65 -15.03
N THR A 271 -10.99 25.78 -14.46
CA THR A 271 -10.29 26.47 -13.35
C THR A 271 -10.95 26.15 -12.02
N PHE A 272 -10.12 25.83 -11.01
CA PHE A 272 -10.56 25.47 -9.65
C PHE A 272 -10.75 26.70 -8.75
N PRO A 273 -11.75 26.71 -7.84
CA PRO A 273 -11.97 27.81 -6.92
C PRO A 273 -10.93 27.88 -5.79
N ASN A 274 -10.58 29.11 -5.40
CA ASN A 274 -9.42 29.49 -4.57
C ASN A 274 -9.68 29.56 -3.05
N GLU A 275 -10.83 29.11 -2.55
CA GLU A 275 -11.17 29.29 -1.13
C GLU A 275 -11.20 27.96 -0.37
N ILE A 276 -10.20 27.81 0.50
CA ILE A 276 -9.95 26.67 1.37
C ILE A 276 -10.40 27.06 2.79
N PRO A 277 -11.24 26.26 3.48
CA PRO A 277 -11.65 26.54 4.85
C PRO A 277 -10.52 26.31 5.87
N ASP A 278 -10.51 27.12 6.93
CA ASP A 278 -9.47 27.14 7.97
C ASP A 278 -9.39 25.84 8.79
N ILE A 279 -8.17 25.38 9.04
CA ILE A 279 -7.86 24.08 9.67
C ILE A 279 -8.36 23.97 11.13
N GLU A 280 -8.54 25.10 11.81
CA GLU A 280 -8.94 25.15 13.22
C GLU A 280 -10.44 24.87 13.43
N ASP A 281 -11.26 25.11 12.41
CA ASP A 281 -12.71 24.88 12.46
C ASP A 281 -13.10 23.41 12.26
N ILE A 282 -12.20 22.60 11.69
CA ILE A 282 -12.47 21.20 11.31
C ILE A 282 -12.08 20.20 12.42
N VAL A 283 -11.03 20.49 13.19
CA VAL A 283 -10.36 19.46 14.03
C VAL A 283 -10.56 19.68 15.54
N GLY A 284 -11.01 20.87 15.97
CA GLY A 284 -11.07 21.22 17.39
C GLY A 284 -9.67 21.30 18.03
N ARG A 285 -9.51 22.13 19.06
CA ARG A 285 -8.19 22.44 19.63
C ARG A 285 -7.39 21.19 20.04
N PRO A 286 -6.11 21.06 19.65
CA PRO A 286 -5.26 19.99 20.15
C PRO A 286 -5.04 20.12 21.67
N ARG A 287 -5.23 19.02 22.41
CA ARG A 287 -4.94 18.96 23.85
C ARG A 287 -3.44 19.14 24.08
N LYS A 288 -3.06 20.19 24.84
CA LYS A 288 -1.68 20.47 25.23
C LYS A 288 -1.09 19.28 26.00
N ASN A 289 0.05 18.77 25.53
CA ASN A 289 0.84 17.75 26.21
C ASN A 289 1.25 18.20 27.62
N VAL A 290 0.74 17.52 28.64
CA VAL A 290 1.20 17.66 30.03
C VAL A 290 2.55 16.95 30.15
N LYS A 291 3.60 17.74 30.42
CA LYS A 291 4.97 17.25 30.69
C LYS A 291 4.95 16.28 31.87
N ARG A 292 5.32 15.02 31.65
CA ARG A 292 5.72 14.10 32.74
C ARG A 292 7.07 14.58 33.29
N LYS A 293 7.11 15.01 34.55
CA LYS A 293 8.35 15.26 35.30
C LYS A 293 9.06 13.92 35.53
N ARG A 294 10.39 13.96 35.36
CA ARG A 294 11.34 12.91 35.74
C ARG A 294 11.29 12.65 37.24
#